data_AF-A0A7C7QE95-F1
#
_entry.id   AF-A0A7C7QE95-F1
#
_cell.length_a   1.000
_cell.length_b   1.000
_cell.length_c   1.000
_cell.angle_alpha   90.00
_cell.angle_beta   90.00
_cell.angle_gamma   90.00
#
_symmetry.space_group_name_H-M   'P 1'
#
loop_
_entity.id
_entity.type
_entity.pdbx_description
1 polymer ?
#
loop_
_entity_poly.entity_id
_entity_poly.type
_entity_poly.pdbx_seq_one_letter_code
_entity_poly.pdbx_strand_id
1 'polypeptide(L)'
;MWTLDTKNKTGQPARFPLEIREPTAVLFGKEGRAIAAGRFQTELIPLDGGARIPIPLPQIKQVYALAQTADGAVWAGTDGGAARLSPDGGWDLFYGPDPAAVTLPTTLFDDGASLWLGTFGGAVWRIAGGRAQEIWPPLTPQQANPTSALLRDGGGALWLGLFGGGAARRDGRTWTTFTAEPDLFQAQTVDAAQAADGTIWLGADRGLFTIGGAADDPVCRFEPAGREILAQALAADPQGNVWAVSEGALWRGNQAGFQRVATLVQPAVTAAPNGAVWFAAAEELAREINGRRQTISLADVPGEATDIAVGRDGRIWLGTTAGAAALEEGQWRLLTTRDGLGNNEVWRVRPLPDGSVWFLTAGGGSWLRP
;
A
#
# COMPACT_ATOMS: atom_id res chain seq x y z
N MET A 1 1.33 30.12 2.71
CA MET A 1 0.32 30.01 3.77
C MET A 1 -0.57 28.87 3.34
N TRP A 2 -0.36 27.68 3.92
CA TRP A 2 -1.03 26.44 3.51
C TRP A 2 -2.52 26.52 3.88
N THR A 3 -3.42 26.38 2.91
CA THR A 3 -4.87 26.34 3.14
C THR A 3 -5.38 24.91 3.01
N LEU A 4 -5.98 24.40 4.10
CA LEU A 4 -6.72 23.15 4.08
C LEU A 4 -8.05 23.44 3.36
N ASP A 5 -8.10 23.10 2.07
CA ASP A 5 -9.27 23.38 1.26
C ASP A 5 -10.23 22.22 1.39
N THR A 6 -11.12 22.33 2.35
CA THR A 6 -12.29 21.47 2.39
C THR A 6 -13.44 22.10 1.66
N LYS A 7 -13.25 23.16 0.87
CA LYS A 7 -14.36 23.75 0.13
C LYS A 7 -14.49 23.11 -1.24
N ASN A 8 -15.72 22.76 -1.61
CA ASN A 8 -16.00 22.39 -3.01
C ASN A 8 -15.74 23.63 -3.92
N LYS A 9 -15.81 23.46 -5.24
CA LYS A 9 -15.65 24.57 -6.22
C LYS A 9 -16.59 25.79 -5.99
N THR A 10 -17.50 25.72 -5.03
CA THR A 10 -18.47 26.78 -4.66
C THR A 10 -18.15 27.48 -3.33
N GLY A 11 -17.05 27.17 -2.65
CA GLY A 11 -16.58 27.93 -1.48
C GLY A 11 -17.29 27.60 -0.14
N GLN A 12 -18.12 26.55 -0.09
CA GLN A 12 -18.72 26.03 1.14
C GLN A 12 -17.86 24.93 1.75
N PRO A 13 -17.71 24.83 3.09
CA PRO A 13 -17.03 23.71 3.73
C PRO A 13 -17.73 22.42 3.31
N ALA A 14 -17.07 21.68 2.43
CA ALA A 14 -17.49 20.39 1.95
C ALA A 14 -17.30 19.38 3.09
N ARG A 15 -18.36 19.27 3.88
CA ARG A 15 -18.73 17.97 4.41
C ARG A 15 -19.09 17.13 3.18
N PHE A 16 -18.13 16.39 2.67
CA PHE A 16 -18.45 15.30 1.76
C PHE A 16 -18.86 14.15 2.66
N PRO A 17 -20.15 13.80 2.82
CA PRO A 17 -20.49 12.45 3.23
C PRO A 17 -20.01 11.54 2.09
N LEU A 18 -18.71 11.26 2.07
CA LEU A 18 -18.14 10.16 1.31
C LEU A 18 -18.65 8.92 2.04
N GLU A 19 -19.89 8.53 1.75
CA GLU A 19 -20.37 7.18 2.03
C GLU A 19 -19.55 6.23 1.15
N ILE A 20 -18.32 5.97 1.60
CA ILE A 20 -17.51 4.85 1.20
C ILE A 20 -17.83 3.78 2.23
N ARG A 21 -18.70 2.84 1.86
CA ARG A 21 -18.97 1.69 2.72
C ARG A 21 -17.73 0.81 2.68
N GLU A 22 -16.94 0.77 3.75
CA GLU A 22 -15.72 -0.03 3.89
C GLU A 22 -14.77 0.09 2.67
N PRO A 23 -13.76 0.97 2.68
CA PRO A 23 -12.87 1.14 1.55
C PRO A 23 -12.18 -0.19 1.19
N THR A 24 -12.37 -0.65 -0.05
CA THR A 24 -11.74 -1.87 -0.59
C THR A 24 -10.43 -1.55 -1.30
N ALA A 25 -10.31 -0.36 -1.88
CA ALA A 25 -9.10 0.13 -2.50
C ALA A 25 -9.04 1.66 -2.40
N VAL A 26 -7.83 2.19 -2.19
CA VAL A 26 -7.56 3.63 -2.26
C VAL A 26 -6.30 3.86 -3.07
N LEU A 27 -6.39 4.76 -4.03
CA LEU A 27 -5.30 5.21 -4.88
C LEU A 27 -4.99 6.67 -4.56
N PHE A 28 -3.74 6.91 -4.21
CA PHE A 28 -3.15 8.24 -4.14
C PHE A 28 -2.28 8.42 -5.38
N GLY A 29 -2.87 9.00 -6.41
CA GLY A 29 -2.25 9.20 -7.71
C GLY A 29 -1.27 10.37 -7.74
N LYS A 30 -0.56 10.45 -8.87
CA LYS A 30 0.22 11.60 -9.32
C LYS A 30 -0.70 12.83 -9.44
N GLU A 31 -0.09 14.01 -9.30
CA GLU A 31 -0.77 15.32 -9.46
C GLU A 31 -1.90 15.59 -8.45
N GLY A 32 -1.79 15.09 -7.22
CA GLY A 32 -2.76 15.47 -6.19
C GLY A 32 -4.03 14.63 -6.17
N ARG A 33 -4.26 13.75 -7.16
CA ARG A 33 -5.53 13.02 -7.32
C ARG A 33 -5.62 11.85 -6.34
N ALA A 34 -6.66 11.81 -5.51
CA ALA A 34 -6.94 10.64 -4.68
C ALA A 34 -8.33 10.07 -4.98
N ILE A 35 -8.40 8.76 -5.13
CA ILE A 35 -9.60 8.02 -5.54
C ILE A 35 -9.75 6.83 -4.60
N ALA A 36 -10.96 6.59 -4.13
CA ALA A 36 -11.30 5.38 -3.41
C ALA A 36 -12.35 4.57 -4.17
N ALA A 37 -12.46 3.30 -3.77
CA ALA A 37 -13.62 2.47 -4.03
C ALA A 37 -14.05 1.79 -2.72
N GLY A 38 -15.35 1.58 -2.57
CA GLY A 38 -15.94 0.93 -1.39
C GLY A 38 -16.50 -0.44 -1.69
N ARG A 39 -16.75 -1.18 -0.62
CA ARG A 39 -17.41 -2.48 -0.65
C ARG A 39 -18.82 -2.36 -1.22
N PHE A 40 -19.13 -3.24 -2.19
CA PHE A 40 -20.37 -3.20 -2.96
C PHE A 40 -20.62 -1.89 -3.71
N GLN A 41 -19.57 -1.11 -4.00
CA GLN A 41 -19.64 0.09 -4.84
C GLN A 41 -18.90 -0.17 -6.15
N THR A 42 -19.49 0.34 -7.24
CA THR A 42 -19.11 0.03 -8.63
C THR A 42 -18.54 1.25 -9.36
N GLU A 43 -18.14 2.25 -8.60
CA GLU A 43 -17.74 3.56 -9.08
C GLU A 43 -16.42 3.97 -8.43
N LEU A 44 -15.64 4.74 -9.16
CA LEU A 44 -14.48 5.42 -8.62
C LEU A 44 -14.95 6.68 -7.91
N ILE A 45 -14.52 6.86 -6.67
CA ILE A 45 -14.98 7.93 -5.81
C ILE A 45 -13.81 8.89 -5.58
N PRO A 46 -13.78 10.05 -6.27
CA PRO A 46 -12.78 11.08 -6.02
C PRO A 46 -12.90 11.59 -4.58
N LEU A 47 -11.77 11.61 -3.86
CA LEU A 47 -11.73 12.01 -2.47
C LEU A 47 -11.77 13.53 -2.29
N ASP A 48 -11.56 14.29 -3.37
CA ASP A 48 -11.75 15.75 -3.45
C ASP A 48 -13.20 16.16 -3.60
N GLY A 49 -14.10 15.17 -3.55
CA GLY A 49 -15.53 15.34 -3.74
C GLY A 49 -15.93 15.75 -5.14
N GLY A 50 -15.08 15.45 -6.12
CA GLY A 50 -15.49 15.36 -7.51
C GLY A 50 -16.66 14.38 -7.71
N ALA A 51 -17.33 14.48 -8.86
CA ALA A 51 -18.40 13.57 -9.21
C ALA A 51 -17.89 12.12 -9.21
N ARG A 52 -18.68 11.20 -8.64
CA ARG A 52 -18.40 9.77 -8.73
C ARG A 52 -18.34 9.36 -10.20
N ILE A 53 -17.40 8.48 -10.53
CA ILE A 53 -17.12 8.08 -11.91
C ILE A 53 -17.55 6.63 -12.06
N PRO A 54 -18.70 6.36 -12.72
CA PRO A 54 -19.17 5.00 -12.95
C PRO A 54 -18.17 4.24 -13.81
N ILE A 55 -17.86 3.00 -13.42
CA ILE A 55 -17.04 2.10 -14.24
C ILE A 55 -17.99 1.42 -15.23
N PRO A 56 -17.80 1.56 -16.56
CA PRO A 56 -18.74 1.06 -17.56
C PRO A 56 -18.54 -0.44 -17.85
N LEU A 57 -18.33 -1.24 -16.80
CA LEU A 57 -18.30 -2.70 -16.89
C LEU A 57 -19.68 -3.28 -16.56
N PRO A 58 -20.18 -4.26 -17.32
CA PRO A 58 -21.47 -4.88 -17.04
C PRO A 58 -21.42 -5.72 -15.77
N GLN A 59 -22.48 -5.65 -14.95
CA GLN A 59 -22.72 -6.53 -13.80
C GLN A 59 -21.63 -6.54 -12.72
N ILE A 60 -20.74 -5.54 -12.69
CA ILE A 60 -19.80 -5.39 -11.58
C ILE A 60 -20.56 -5.14 -10.28
N LYS A 61 -20.02 -5.67 -9.19
CA LYS A 61 -20.52 -5.46 -7.84
C LYS A 61 -19.46 -4.79 -6.97
N GLN A 62 -18.18 -4.91 -7.31
CA GLN A 62 -17.11 -4.40 -6.47
C GLN A 62 -15.82 -4.11 -7.23
N VAL A 63 -15.10 -3.09 -6.75
CA VAL A 63 -13.70 -2.82 -7.09
C VAL A 63 -12.80 -3.38 -5.98
N TYR A 64 -11.78 -4.15 -6.34
CA TYR A 64 -10.84 -4.79 -5.42
C TYR A 64 -9.48 -4.09 -5.36
N ALA A 65 -9.06 -3.51 -6.48
CA ALA A 65 -7.74 -2.91 -6.60
C ALA A 65 -7.78 -1.66 -7.47
N LEU A 66 -6.92 -0.70 -7.13
CA LEU A 66 -6.68 0.50 -7.90
C LEU A 66 -5.18 0.69 -8.12
N ALA A 67 -4.80 1.12 -9.32
CA ALA A 67 -3.43 1.52 -9.64
C ALA A 67 -3.45 2.72 -10.59
N GLN A 68 -2.35 3.47 -10.63
CA GLN A 68 -2.13 4.48 -11.67
C GLN A 68 -0.89 4.12 -12.46
N THR A 69 -1.01 4.09 -13.78
CA THR A 69 0.11 3.81 -14.68
C THR A 69 0.94 5.06 -14.97
N ALA A 70 2.13 4.86 -15.55
CA ALA A 70 3.08 5.93 -15.82
C ALA A 70 2.49 7.12 -16.61
N ASP A 71 1.60 6.81 -17.56
CA ASP A 71 0.83 7.73 -18.42
C ASP A 71 -0.31 8.48 -17.72
N GLY A 72 -0.50 8.27 -16.41
CA GLY A 72 -1.52 8.92 -15.61
C GLY A 72 -2.89 8.23 -15.65
N ALA A 73 -3.06 7.16 -16.41
CA ALA A 73 -4.31 6.42 -16.46
C ALA A 73 -4.58 5.68 -15.13
N VAL A 74 -5.84 5.64 -14.73
CA VAL A 74 -6.30 4.95 -13.51
C VAL A 74 -6.86 3.59 -13.91
N TRP A 75 -6.40 2.55 -13.24
CA TRP A 75 -6.86 1.19 -13.44
C TRP A 75 -7.68 0.72 -12.25
N ALA A 76 -8.76 0.00 -12.54
CA ALA A 76 -9.63 -0.63 -11.57
C ALA A 76 -9.75 -2.13 -11.85
N GLY A 77 -9.42 -2.94 -10.84
CA GLY A 77 -9.68 -4.38 -10.84
C GLY A 77 -11.03 -4.66 -10.19
N THR A 78 -11.90 -5.42 -10.86
CA THR A 78 -13.30 -5.62 -10.46
C THR A 78 -13.74 -7.08 -10.58
N ASP A 79 -14.88 -7.45 -10.02
CA ASP A 79 -15.46 -8.78 -10.25
C ASP A 79 -15.88 -9.08 -11.69
N GLY A 80 -15.98 -8.06 -12.55
CA GLY A 80 -16.30 -8.19 -13.97
C GLY A 80 -15.11 -8.00 -14.91
N GLY A 81 -13.88 -7.98 -14.40
CA GLY A 81 -12.67 -7.74 -15.19
C GLY A 81 -11.90 -6.49 -14.76
N ALA A 82 -11.11 -5.93 -15.67
CA ALA A 82 -10.36 -4.70 -15.42
C ALA A 82 -10.83 -3.55 -16.32
N ALA A 83 -10.77 -2.32 -15.80
CA ALA A 83 -11.09 -1.12 -16.55
C ALA A 83 -9.96 -0.10 -16.40
N ARG A 84 -9.59 0.54 -17.51
CA ARG A 84 -8.59 1.61 -17.59
C ARG A 84 -9.30 2.91 -17.96
N LEU A 85 -9.19 3.91 -17.09
CA LEU A 85 -9.63 5.27 -17.31
C LEU A 85 -8.43 6.13 -17.73
N SER A 86 -8.41 6.56 -18.98
CA SER A 86 -7.41 7.48 -19.53
C SER A 86 -7.57 8.89 -18.92
N PRO A 87 -6.48 9.70 -18.87
CA PRO A 87 -6.55 11.08 -18.36
C PRO A 87 -7.53 11.98 -19.11
N ASP A 88 -7.80 11.70 -20.40
CA ASP A 88 -8.77 12.41 -21.24
C ASP A 88 -10.24 11.98 -21.00
N GLY A 89 -10.46 11.00 -20.11
CA GLY A 89 -11.77 10.46 -19.78
C GLY A 89 -12.20 9.26 -20.63
N GLY A 90 -11.35 8.78 -21.54
CA GLY A 90 -11.61 7.57 -22.33
C GLY A 90 -11.52 6.29 -21.49
N TRP A 91 -12.30 5.27 -21.85
CA TRP A 91 -12.28 3.96 -21.20
C TRP A 91 -11.75 2.88 -22.14
N ASP A 92 -10.76 2.12 -21.67
CA ASP A 92 -10.41 0.82 -22.22
C ASP A 92 -10.84 -0.26 -21.25
N LEU A 93 -11.59 -1.24 -21.74
CA LEU A 93 -12.21 -2.27 -20.90
C LEU A 93 -11.63 -3.63 -21.25
N PHE A 94 -11.24 -4.36 -20.20
CA PHE A 94 -10.60 -5.67 -20.28
C PHE A 94 -11.54 -6.69 -19.62
N TYR A 95 -12.51 -7.15 -20.42
CA TYR A 95 -13.55 -8.10 -20.06
C TYR A 95 -13.94 -8.90 -21.32
N GLY A 96 -14.59 -10.06 -21.17
CA GLY A 96 -14.94 -10.90 -22.31
C GLY A 96 -16.17 -11.79 -22.10
N PRO A 97 -16.69 -12.40 -23.18
CA PRO A 97 -17.82 -13.34 -23.13
C PRO A 97 -17.44 -14.74 -22.62
N ASP A 98 -16.15 -15.05 -22.57
CA ASP A 98 -15.57 -16.24 -21.93
C ASP A 98 -15.24 -15.90 -20.47
N PRO A 99 -15.72 -16.66 -19.47
CA PRO A 99 -15.37 -16.48 -18.06
C PRO A 99 -13.86 -16.44 -17.77
N ALA A 100 -13.01 -16.93 -18.68
CA ALA A 100 -11.54 -16.84 -18.61
C ALA A 100 -10.97 -15.44 -18.95
N ALA A 101 -11.79 -14.50 -19.41
CA ALA A 101 -11.36 -13.13 -19.69
C ALA A 101 -11.14 -12.34 -18.38
N VAL A 102 -9.89 -12.33 -17.89
CA VAL A 102 -9.43 -11.58 -16.70
C VAL A 102 -10.43 -11.65 -15.53
N THR A 103 -10.68 -12.85 -14.99
CA THR A 103 -11.66 -13.00 -13.92
C THR A 103 -11.13 -12.38 -12.63
N LEU A 104 -11.84 -11.43 -12.00
CA LEU A 104 -11.53 -10.94 -10.64
C LEU A 104 -10.04 -10.50 -10.43
N PRO A 105 -9.56 -9.42 -11.07
CA PRO A 105 -8.25 -8.85 -10.75
C PRO A 105 -8.29 -8.27 -9.32
N THR A 106 -7.60 -8.92 -8.39
CA THR A 106 -7.55 -8.56 -6.97
C THR A 106 -6.33 -7.71 -6.62
N THR A 107 -5.33 -7.68 -7.49
CA THR A 107 -4.10 -6.91 -7.28
C THR A 107 -3.68 -6.23 -8.57
N LEU A 108 -3.25 -4.97 -8.48
CA LEU A 108 -2.72 -4.19 -9.60
C LEU A 108 -1.35 -3.61 -9.20
N PHE A 109 -0.36 -3.73 -10.08
CA PHE A 109 0.98 -3.21 -9.85
C PHE A 109 1.59 -2.64 -11.13
N ASP A 110 1.89 -1.34 -11.12
CA ASP A 110 2.62 -0.67 -12.20
C ASP A 110 4.12 -0.71 -11.88
N ASP A 111 4.91 -1.30 -12.77
CA ASP A 111 6.37 -1.35 -12.64
C ASP A 111 7.09 -0.25 -13.43
N GLY A 112 6.33 0.74 -13.91
CA GLY A 112 6.77 1.83 -14.78
C GLY A 112 6.83 1.48 -16.28
N ALA A 113 6.96 0.20 -16.64
CA ALA A 113 7.00 -0.27 -18.02
C ALA A 113 5.76 -1.10 -18.40
N SER A 114 5.09 -1.69 -17.42
CA SER A 114 3.97 -2.61 -17.59
C SER A 114 3.06 -2.54 -16.37
N LEU A 115 1.77 -2.73 -16.63
CA LEU A 115 0.81 -3.03 -15.58
C LEU A 115 0.70 -4.53 -15.41
N TRP A 116 0.79 -5.00 -14.17
CA TRP A 116 0.59 -6.38 -13.78
C TRP A 116 -0.72 -6.50 -13.01
N LEU A 117 -1.52 -7.52 -13.35
CA LEU A 117 -2.79 -7.82 -12.71
C LEU A 117 -2.75 -9.24 -12.19
N GLY A 118 -2.86 -9.40 -10.87
CA GLY A 118 -3.08 -10.71 -10.25
C GLY A 118 -4.57 -11.00 -10.18
N THR A 119 -5.00 -12.17 -10.66
CA THR A 119 -6.42 -12.56 -10.64
C THR A 119 -6.71 -13.62 -9.60
N PHE A 120 -7.92 -13.61 -9.05
CA PHE A 120 -8.44 -14.80 -8.38
C PHE A 120 -8.42 -15.99 -9.36
N GLY A 121 -7.90 -17.14 -8.93
CA GLY A 121 -7.67 -18.30 -9.79
C GLY A 121 -6.25 -18.42 -10.36
N GLY A 122 -5.41 -17.38 -10.25
CA GLY A 122 -3.97 -17.47 -10.45
C GLY A 122 -3.38 -17.11 -11.79
N ALA A 123 -4.19 -16.60 -12.71
CA ALA A 123 -3.62 -15.93 -13.87
C ALA A 123 -2.94 -14.63 -13.42
N VAL A 124 -1.81 -14.34 -14.05
CA VAL A 124 -1.16 -13.04 -13.98
C VAL A 124 -1.22 -12.43 -15.37
N TRP A 125 -1.84 -11.27 -15.47
CA TRP A 125 -1.90 -10.55 -16.73
C TRP A 125 -0.85 -9.46 -16.75
N ARG A 126 -0.13 -9.37 -17.87
CA ARG A 126 0.78 -8.28 -18.16
C ARG A 126 0.22 -7.43 -19.27
N ILE A 127 0.08 -6.13 -19.02
CA ILE A 127 -0.35 -5.15 -20.01
C ILE A 127 0.83 -4.22 -20.31
N ALA A 128 1.30 -4.25 -21.55
CA ALA A 128 2.43 -3.45 -22.01
C ALA A 128 2.21 -3.01 -23.46
N GLY A 129 2.39 -1.71 -23.74
CA GLY A 129 2.25 -1.16 -25.10
C GLY A 129 0.89 -1.47 -25.76
N GLY A 130 -0.20 -1.43 -24.99
CA GLY A 130 -1.55 -1.74 -25.46
C GLY A 130 -1.84 -3.21 -25.71
N ARG A 131 -0.92 -4.13 -25.37
CA ARG A 131 -1.12 -5.57 -25.48
C ARG A 131 -1.30 -6.20 -24.11
N ALA A 132 -2.35 -7.00 -23.95
CA ALA A 132 -2.56 -7.84 -22.79
C ALA A 132 -2.01 -9.24 -23.07
N GLN A 133 -1.23 -9.76 -22.13
CA GLN A 133 -0.69 -11.11 -22.16
C GLN A 133 -1.09 -11.82 -20.88
N GLU A 134 -1.81 -12.93 -21.02
CA GLU A 134 -2.06 -13.86 -19.93
C GLU A 134 -0.82 -14.71 -19.66
N ILE A 135 -0.44 -14.83 -18.39
CA ILE A 135 0.71 -15.60 -17.95
C ILE A 135 0.27 -16.45 -16.77
N TRP A 136 0.43 -17.76 -16.91
CA TRP A 136 0.16 -18.72 -15.84
C TRP A 136 1.46 -19.06 -15.11
N PRO A 137 1.57 -18.74 -13.81
CA PRO A 137 2.57 -19.34 -12.95
C PRO A 137 2.35 -20.86 -12.86
N PRO A 138 3.40 -21.69 -12.74
CA PRO A 138 3.31 -23.15 -12.64
C PRO A 138 2.86 -23.56 -11.22
N LEU A 139 1.66 -23.13 -10.83
CA LEU A 139 1.10 -23.32 -9.50
C LEU A 139 0.01 -24.38 -9.54
N THR A 140 -0.14 -25.12 -8.45
CA THR A 140 -1.34 -25.95 -8.25
C THR A 140 -2.56 -25.05 -8.01
N PRO A 141 -3.80 -25.50 -8.29
CA PRO A 141 -5.01 -24.72 -8.01
C PRO A 141 -5.12 -24.23 -6.56
N GLN A 142 -4.56 -24.96 -5.60
CA GLN A 142 -4.52 -24.58 -4.19
C GLN A 142 -3.58 -23.38 -3.94
N GLN A 143 -2.50 -23.27 -4.72
CA GLN A 143 -1.49 -22.20 -4.62
C GLN A 143 -1.81 -21.00 -5.52
N ALA A 144 -2.69 -21.19 -6.51
CA ALA A 144 -2.83 -20.29 -7.65
C ALA A 144 -3.28 -18.88 -7.26
N ASN A 145 -4.03 -18.68 -6.18
CA ASN A 145 -4.53 -17.36 -5.81
C ASN A 145 -3.38 -16.40 -5.45
N PRO A 146 -3.07 -15.37 -6.27
CA PRO A 146 -2.06 -14.38 -5.96
C PRO A 146 -2.60 -13.42 -4.89
N THR A 147 -1.73 -12.96 -4.01
CA THR A 147 -2.10 -11.98 -2.97
C THR A 147 -1.77 -10.55 -3.40
N SER A 148 -1.89 -9.61 -2.44
CA SER A 148 -1.50 -8.21 -2.58
C SER A 148 0.00 -8.00 -2.82
N ALA A 149 0.85 -8.99 -2.54
CA ALA A 149 2.30 -8.84 -2.63
C ALA A 149 2.78 -9.01 -4.08
N LEU A 150 2.91 -7.89 -4.79
CA LEU A 150 3.59 -7.81 -6.08
C LEU A 150 4.81 -6.88 -5.95
N LEU A 151 5.98 -7.39 -6.30
CA LEU A 151 7.24 -6.64 -6.25
C LEU A 151 8.05 -6.90 -7.51
N ARG A 152 8.64 -5.85 -8.09
CA ARG A 152 9.71 -6.01 -9.08
C ARG A 152 11.04 -5.77 -8.40
N ASP A 153 11.92 -6.76 -8.44
CA ASP A 153 13.25 -6.63 -7.84
C ASP A 153 14.19 -5.77 -8.72
N GLY A 154 15.33 -5.36 -8.15
CA GLY A 154 16.35 -4.58 -8.85
C GLY A 154 17.00 -5.30 -10.05
N GLY A 155 16.85 -6.62 -10.15
CA GLY A 155 17.23 -7.41 -11.33
C GLY A 155 16.16 -7.40 -12.43
N GLY A 156 14.98 -6.86 -12.14
CA GLY A 156 13.84 -6.77 -13.04
C GLY A 156 12.90 -7.97 -12.99
N ALA A 157 13.13 -8.93 -12.09
CA ALA A 157 12.25 -10.08 -11.93
C ALA A 157 11.00 -9.72 -11.13
N LEU A 158 9.87 -10.33 -11.48
CA LEU A 158 8.60 -10.14 -10.80
C LEU A 158 8.44 -11.17 -9.70
N TRP A 159 8.07 -10.72 -8.52
CA TRP A 159 7.75 -11.54 -7.36
C TRP A 159 6.26 -11.46 -7.05
N LEU A 160 5.69 -12.62 -6.76
CA LEU A 160 4.29 -12.81 -6.37
C LEU A 160 4.24 -13.48 -5.01
N GLY A 161 3.49 -12.91 -4.07
CA GLY A 161 3.02 -13.64 -2.89
C GLY A 161 1.83 -14.53 -3.25
N LEU A 162 1.76 -15.72 -2.65
CA LEU A 162 0.72 -16.70 -2.91
C LEU A 162 -0.20 -16.88 -1.70
N PHE A 163 -1.50 -16.97 -1.96
CA PHE A 163 -2.54 -17.10 -0.94
C PHE A 163 -2.53 -18.49 -0.32
N GLY A 164 -2.37 -19.52 -1.17
CA GLY A 164 -2.18 -20.90 -0.73
C GLY A 164 -0.79 -21.18 -0.15
N GLY A 165 -0.02 -20.12 0.09
CA GLY A 165 1.33 -20.10 0.63
C GLY A 165 2.45 -20.27 -0.38
N GLY A 166 3.63 -19.77 0.00
CA GLY A 166 4.76 -19.62 -0.90
C GLY A 166 4.89 -18.26 -1.56
N ALA A 167 5.91 -18.17 -2.40
CA ALA A 167 6.09 -17.10 -3.37
C ALA A 167 6.43 -17.67 -4.74
N ALA A 168 6.22 -16.88 -5.79
CA ALA A 168 6.67 -17.20 -7.13
C ALA A 168 7.51 -16.04 -7.69
N ARG A 169 8.61 -16.37 -8.37
CA ARG A 169 9.49 -15.43 -9.05
C ARG A 169 9.46 -15.70 -10.54
N ARG A 170 9.44 -14.62 -11.32
CA ARG A 170 9.55 -14.63 -12.77
C ARG A 170 10.71 -13.79 -13.24
N ASP A 171 11.73 -14.45 -13.76
CA ASP A 171 12.85 -13.80 -14.46
C ASP A 171 12.54 -13.70 -15.96
N GLY A 172 11.61 -12.80 -16.30
CA GLY A 172 11.18 -12.49 -17.67
C GLY A 172 10.40 -13.61 -18.40
N ARG A 173 10.95 -14.82 -18.47
CA ARG A 173 10.41 -15.99 -19.17
C ARG A 173 10.17 -17.20 -18.27
N THR A 174 11.03 -17.43 -17.29
CA THR A 174 10.98 -18.63 -16.44
C THR A 174 10.33 -18.31 -15.12
N TRP A 175 9.53 -19.25 -14.62
CA TRP A 175 8.96 -19.19 -13.27
C TRP A 175 9.73 -20.12 -12.34
N THR A 176 9.95 -19.64 -11.12
CA THR A 176 10.44 -20.43 -9.99
C THR A 176 9.46 -20.25 -8.83
N THR A 177 9.10 -21.34 -8.16
CA THR A 177 8.17 -21.33 -7.03
C THR A 177 8.88 -21.73 -5.75
N PHE A 178 8.68 -20.95 -4.69
CA PHE A 178 9.27 -21.16 -3.37
C PHE A 178 8.21 -21.69 -2.42
N THR A 179 7.97 -22.99 -2.53
CA THR A 179 6.92 -23.71 -1.80
C THR A 179 7.46 -24.96 -1.10
N ALA A 180 8.77 -25.18 -1.14
CA ALA A 180 9.42 -26.36 -0.57
C ALA A 180 9.61 -26.25 0.95
N GLU A 181 9.62 -25.03 1.49
CA GLU A 181 9.71 -24.78 2.93
C GLU A 181 8.30 -24.92 3.53
N PRO A 182 8.06 -25.89 4.45
CA PRO A 182 6.71 -26.21 4.92
C PRO A 182 6.00 -25.06 5.63
N ASP A 183 6.73 -24.20 6.33
CA ASP A 183 6.13 -23.07 7.04
C ASP A 183 5.69 -21.98 6.07
N LEU A 184 6.52 -21.64 5.08
CA LEU A 184 6.17 -20.69 4.02
C LEU A 184 5.06 -21.25 3.11
N PHE A 185 5.10 -22.55 2.78
CA PHE A 185 4.07 -23.20 1.97
C PHE A 185 2.68 -23.13 2.61
N GLN A 186 2.59 -23.08 3.93
CA GLN A 186 1.32 -22.94 4.63
C GLN A 186 1.01 -21.50 5.04
N ALA A 187 1.89 -20.55 4.72
CA ALA A 187 1.78 -19.17 5.13
C ALA A 187 1.33 -18.28 3.96
N GLN A 188 0.19 -17.62 4.11
CA GLN A 188 -0.28 -16.63 3.16
C GLN A 188 0.71 -15.46 3.13
N THR A 189 1.42 -15.28 2.02
CA THR A 189 2.31 -14.13 1.85
C THR A 189 1.48 -12.89 1.57
N VAL A 190 1.57 -11.86 2.41
CA VAL A 190 0.74 -10.64 2.34
C VAL A 190 1.53 -9.40 1.98
N ASP A 191 2.85 -9.42 2.16
CA ASP A 191 3.74 -8.29 1.89
C ASP A 191 5.12 -8.75 1.39
N ALA A 192 5.83 -7.88 0.67
CA ALA A 192 7.17 -8.16 0.18
C ALA A 192 8.04 -6.90 0.09
N ALA A 193 9.31 -7.03 0.48
CA ALA A 193 10.30 -5.96 0.38
C ALA A 193 11.66 -6.49 -0.09
N GLN A 194 12.39 -5.70 -0.89
CA GLN A 194 13.77 -6.00 -1.26
C GLN A 194 14.75 -5.22 -0.36
N ALA A 195 15.65 -5.93 0.30
CA ALA A 195 16.75 -5.33 1.05
C ALA A 195 17.88 -4.83 0.13
N ALA A 196 18.74 -3.96 0.65
CA ALA A 196 19.83 -3.34 -0.13
C ALA A 196 20.86 -4.34 -0.69
N ASP A 197 20.99 -5.52 -0.07
CA ASP A 197 21.84 -6.62 -0.52
C ASP A 197 21.18 -7.48 -1.62
N GLY A 198 19.94 -7.16 -2.01
CA GLY A 198 19.17 -7.87 -3.00
C GLY A 198 18.25 -8.96 -2.44
N THR A 199 18.33 -9.27 -1.14
CA THR A 199 17.49 -10.26 -0.48
C THR A 199 16.03 -9.86 -0.55
N ILE A 200 15.15 -10.81 -0.89
CA ILE A 200 13.71 -10.62 -0.87
C ILE A 200 13.15 -11.10 0.46
N TRP A 201 12.43 -10.21 1.13
CA TRP A 201 11.75 -10.44 2.38
C TRP A 201 10.26 -10.58 2.11
N LEU A 202 9.67 -11.65 2.64
CA LEU A 202 8.26 -11.99 2.48
C LEU A 202 7.58 -12.00 3.84
N GLY A 203 6.62 -11.11 4.02
CA GLY A 203 5.78 -11.06 5.21
C GLY A 203 4.59 -11.97 5.00
N ALA A 204 4.40 -12.92 5.91
CA ALA A 204 3.28 -13.85 5.87
C ALA A 204 2.59 -13.97 7.23
N ASP A 205 1.41 -14.57 7.23
CA ASP A 205 0.59 -14.86 8.42
C ASP A 205 1.21 -15.91 9.38
N ARG A 206 2.40 -16.42 9.07
CA ARG A 206 3.17 -17.34 9.94
C ARG A 206 4.61 -16.89 10.20
N GLY A 207 4.91 -15.65 9.88
CA GLY A 207 6.18 -15.00 10.18
C GLY A 207 6.84 -14.38 8.95
N LEU A 208 8.15 -14.15 9.08
CA LEU A 208 8.95 -13.47 8.09
C LEU A 208 9.91 -14.45 7.42
N PHE A 209 9.95 -14.43 6.09
CA PHE A 209 10.75 -15.34 5.29
C PHE A 209 11.70 -14.56 4.39
N THR A 210 12.87 -15.13 4.09
CA THR A 210 13.80 -14.56 3.10
C THR A 210 14.08 -15.51 1.97
N ILE A 211 14.37 -14.93 0.81
CA ILE A 211 14.88 -15.62 -0.36
C ILE A 211 16.08 -14.80 -0.85
N GLY A 212 17.26 -15.39 -0.85
CA GLY A 212 18.44 -14.76 -1.46
C GLY A 212 18.21 -14.58 -2.96
N GLY A 213 18.82 -13.56 -3.58
CA GLY A 213 18.46 -13.09 -4.93
C GLY A 213 18.52 -14.13 -6.07
N ALA A 214 18.98 -15.36 -5.84
CA ALA A 214 18.95 -16.45 -6.80
C ALA A 214 17.72 -17.37 -6.62
N ALA A 215 17.25 -17.93 -7.75
CA ALA A 215 16.12 -18.88 -7.79
C ALA A 215 16.33 -20.16 -6.95
N ASP A 216 17.57 -20.46 -6.59
CA ASP A 216 17.97 -21.67 -5.86
C ASP A 216 18.39 -21.37 -4.41
N ASP A 217 18.26 -20.12 -3.95
CA ASP A 217 18.61 -19.78 -2.57
C ASP A 217 17.56 -20.34 -1.59
N PRO A 218 18.01 -20.93 -0.47
CA PRO A 218 17.10 -21.51 0.52
C PRO A 218 16.20 -20.43 1.11
N VAL A 219 14.94 -20.81 1.34
CA VAL A 219 14.01 -20.00 2.14
C VAL A 219 14.45 -20.07 3.60
N CYS A 220 14.70 -18.93 4.24
CA CYS A 220 14.97 -18.88 5.67
C CYS A 220 13.80 -18.25 6.42
N ARG A 221 13.33 -18.92 7.48
CA ARG A 221 12.30 -18.40 8.38
C ARG A 221 12.93 -17.64 9.55
N PHE A 222 12.36 -16.49 9.87
CA PHE A 222 12.70 -15.69 11.04
C PHE A 222 11.50 -15.65 12.01
N GLU A 223 11.60 -16.39 13.10
CA GLU A 223 10.61 -16.42 14.20
C GLU A 223 10.49 -15.15 15.07
N PRO A 224 11.50 -14.27 15.24
CA PRO A 224 11.34 -13.16 16.19
C PRO A 224 10.24 -12.18 15.81
N ALA A 225 9.79 -12.13 14.55
CA ALA A 225 8.76 -11.19 14.10
C ALA A 225 7.32 -11.67 14.37
N GLY A 226 7.04 -12.40 15.46
CA GLY A 226 5.70 -12.88 15.81
C GLY A 226 5.07 -13.80 14.77
N ARG A 227 3.87 -14.33 15.04
CA ARG A 227 3.20 -15.22 14.08
C ARG A 227 2.62 -14.47 12.89
N GLU A 228 2.16 -13.23 13.04
CA GLU A 228 1.38 -12.56 11.99
C GLU A 228 2.05 -11.25 11.52
N ILE A 229 2.52 -11.24 10.26
CA ILE A 229 2.90 -10.00 9.56
C ILE A 229 1.68 -9.49 8.80
N LEU A 230 1.34 -8.21 8.97
CA LEU A 230 0.25 -7.57 8.24
C LEU A 230 0.71 -7.08 6.85
N ALA A 231 -0.24 -6.84 5.94
CA ALA A 231 0.08 -6.18 4.66
C ALA A 231 0.62 -4.75 4.90
N GLN A 232 1.62 -4.34 4.13
CA GLN A 232 2.31 -3.03 4.25
C GLN A 232 3.04 -2.85 5.59
N ALA A 233 3.47 -3.94 6.22
CA ALA A 233 4.19 -3.93 7.50
C ALA A 233 5.70 -4.10 7.33
N LEU A 234 6.21 -4.30 6.10
CA LEU A 234 7.63 -4.44 5.82
C LEU A 234 8.23 -3.20 5.16
N ALA A 235 9.43 -2.82 5.62
CA ALA A 235 10.23 -1.78 4.97
C ALA A 235 11.73 -2.10 5.05
N ALA A 236 12.43 -1.98 3.92
CA ALA A 236 13.88 -2.10 3.88
C ALA A 236 14.56 -0.74 4.16
N ASP A 237 15.65 -0.76 4.93
CA ASP A 237 16.54 0.39 5.10
C ASP A 237 17.79 0.30 4.20
N PRO A 238 18.43 1.44 3.89
CA PRO A 238 19.63 1.46 3.05
C PRO A 238 20.84 0.73 3.65
N GLN A 239 20.79 0.36 4.93
CA GLN A 239 21.86 -0.39 5.61
C GLN A 239 21.67 -1.91 5.49
N GLY A 240 20.64 -2.35 4.76
CA GLY A 240 20.35 -3.76 4.52
C GLY A 240 19.53 -4.43 5.62
N ASN A 241 18.94 -3.66 6.55
CA ASN A 241 17.98 -4.22 7.50
C ASN A 241 16.57 -4.12 6.94
N VAL A 242 15.71 -4.99 7.43
CA VAL A 242 14.27 -4.92 7.25
C VAL A 242 13.60 -4.64 8.59
N TRP A 243 12.62 -3.77 8.50
CA TRP A 243 11.72 -3.36 9.56
C TRP A 243 10.40 -4.08 9.35
N ALA A 244 9.89 -4.68 10.42
CA ALA A 244 8.64 -5.42 10.39
C ALA A 244 7.77 -5.05 11.59
N VAL A 245 6.47 -4.87 11.36
CA VAL A 245 5.48 -4.74 12.44
C VAL A 245 4.75 -6.06 12.63
N SER A 246 4.75 -6.54 13.87
CA SER A 246 4.07 -7.78 14.25
C SER A 246 3.73 -7.79 15.72
N GLU A 247 2.53 -8.28 16.05
CA GLU A 247 2.02 -8.42 17.42
C GLU A 247 2.17 -7.14 18.27
N GLY A 248 1.94 -5.97 17.65
CA GLY A 248 2.10 -4.67 18.32
C GLY A 248 3.55 -4.35 18.69
N ALA A 249 4.53 -4.92 18.01
CA ALA A 249 5.94 -4.60 18.18
C ALA A 249 6.59 -4.26 16.83
N LEU A 250 7.56 -3.35 16.89
CA LEU A 250 8.45 -3.04 15.79
C LEU A 250 9.72 -3.88 15.93
N TRP A 251 10.03 -4.62 14.87
CA TRP A 251 11.21 -5.47 14.77
C TRP A 251 12.15 -4.88 13.71
N ARG A 252 13.45 -5.01 13.96
CA ARG A 252 14.50 -4.65 12.99
C ARG A 252 15.51 -5.77 12.95
N GLY A 253 15.89 -6.17 11.75
CA GLY A 253 16.84 -7.25 11.59
C GLY A 253 17.27 -7.46 10.15
N ASN A 254 18.09 -8.48 9.97
CA ASN A 254 18.51 -8.97 8.67
C ASN A 254 18.68 -10.49 8.77
N GLN A 255 19.37 -11.11 7.81
CA GLN A 255 19.57 -12.56 7.80
C GLN A 255 20.32 -13.09 9.03
N ALA A 256 21.06 -12.26 9.77
CA ALA A 256 21.73 -12.65 11.01
C ALA A 256 20.79 -12.71 12.23
N GLY A 257 19.59 -12.12 12.12
CA GLY A 257 18.58 -12.13 13.18
C GLY A 257 17.84 -10.80 13.33
N PHE A 258 16.82 -10.81 14.18
CA PHE A 258 16.04 -9.62 14.53
C PHE A 258 16.14 -9.30 16.01
N GLN A 259 16.01 -8.02 16.29
CA GLN A 259 15.80 -7.48 17.62
C GLN A 259 14.49 -6.70 17.67
N ARG A 260 13.83 -6.77 18.82
CA ARG A 260 12.68 -5.93 19.13
C ARG A 260 13.16 -4.51 19.37
N VAL A 261 12.66 -3.57 18.57
CA VAL A 261 13.03 -2.16 18.64
C VAL A 261 12.11 -1.40 19.59
N ALA A 262 10.81 -1.65 19.53
CA ALA A 262 9.81 -0.97 20.35
C ALA A 262 8.51 -1.79 20.48
N THR A 263 7.76 -1.52 21.55
CA THR A 263 6.33 -1.83 21.61
C THR A 263 5.59 -0.69 20.92
N LEU A 264 4.72 -1.01 19.97
CA LEU A 264 3.82 -0.07 19.33
C LEU A 264 2.46 -0.13 20.02
N VAL A 265 1.84 1.03 20.20
CA VAL A 265 0.44 1.09 20.68
C VAL A 265 -0.53 0.84 19.50
N GLN A 266 -0.13 1.25 18.28
CA GLN A 266 -0.83 1.02 17.02
C GLN A 266 0.20 0.89 15.86
N PRO A 267 -0.13 0.28 14.69
CA PRO A 267 0.84 -0.08 13.64
C PRO A 267 1.35 1.11 12.79
N ALA A 268 1.48 2.29 13.39
CA ALA A 268 1.90 3.50 12.69
C ALA A 268 3.44 3.52 12.53
N VAL A 269 3.93 3.03 11.38
CA VAL A 269 5.35 3.00 11.00
C VAL A 269 5.52 3.46 9.55
N THR A 270 6.61 4.16 9.25
CA THR A 270 6.99 4.47 7.86
C THR A 270 8.50 4.62 7.73
N ALA A 271 9.05 4.22 6.58
CA ALA A 271 10.43 4.53 6.20
C ALA A 271 10.48 5.83 5.38
N ALA A 272 11.49 6.65 5.63
CA ALA A 272 11.79 7.86 4.87
C ALA A 272 12.89 7.59 3.82
N PRO A 273 12.95 8.36 2.72
CA PRO A 273 13.95 8.16 1.65
C PRO A 273 15.41 8.25 2.12
N ASN A 274 15.69 8.95 3.21
CA ASN A 274 17.03 9.05 3.81
C ASN A 274 17.38 7.85 4.72
N GLY A 275 16.56 6.82 4.74
CA GLY A 275 16.73 5.64 5.60
C GLY A 275 16.31 5.82 7.05
N ALA A 276 15.67 6.94 7.42
CA ALA A 276 15.07 7.06 8.73
C ALA A 276 13.77 6.25 8.80
N VAL A 277 13.57 5.48 9.86
CA VAL A 277 12.29 4.86 10.17
C VAL A 277 11.60 5.64 11.28
N TRP A 278 10.36 5.99 11.03
CA TRP A 278 9.50 6.72 11.96
C TRP A 278 8.42 5.79 12.47
N PHE A 279 8.17 5.80 13.78
CA PHE A 279 7.13 5.01 14.40
C PHE A 279 6.59 5.68 15.67
N ALA A 280 5.32 5.46 15.96
CA ALA A 280 4.69 5.93 17.19
C ALA A 280 4.82 4.86 18.29
N ALA A 281 5.39 5.24 19.42
CA ALA A 281 5.53 4.38 20.59
C ALA A 281 5.00 5.13 21.82
N ALA A 282 3.80 4.74 22.28
CA ALA A 282 3.08 5.45 23.34
C ALA A 282 2.91 6.94 23.02
N GLU A 283 3.34 7.82 23.94
CA GLU A 283 3.26 9.29 23.83
C GLU A 283 4.47 9.91 23.09
N GLU A 284 5.20 9.10 22.32
CA GLU A 284 6.40 9.54 21.61
C GLU A 284 6.36 9.14 20.14
N LEU A 285 6.78 10.07 19.27
CA LEU A 285 7.19 9.77 17.92
C LEU A 285 8.69 9.50 17.92
N ALA A 286 9.07 8.27 17.60
CA ALA A 286 10.46 7.87 17.50
C ALA A 286 10.93 7.91 16.04
N ARG A 287 12.12 8.48 15.85
CA ARG A 287 12.92 8.40 14.64
C ARG A 287 14.11 7.52 14.92
N GLU A 288 14.30 6.48 14.14
CA GLU A 288 15.54 5.71 14.13
C GLU A 288 16.26 5.86 12.79
N ILE A 289 17.53 6.26 12.84
CA ILE A 289 18.38 6.36 11.67
C ILE A 289 19.79 5.89 12.03
N ASN A 290 20.35 4.95 11.27
CA ASN A 290 21.69 4.40 11.52
C ASN A 290 21.91 3.92 12.97
N GLY A 291 20.89 3.29 13.58
CA GLY A 291 20.94 2.81 14.97
C GLY A 291 20.92 3.90 16.04
N ARG A 292 20.73 5.16 15.67
CA ARG A 292 20.50 6.26 16.62
C ARG A 292 19.01 6.57 16.69
N ARG A 293 18.47 6.54 17.91
CA ARG A 293 17.09 6.93 18.20
C ARG A 293 17.02 8.39 18.63
N GLN A 294 16.10 9.13 18.03
CA GLN A 294 15.65 10.44 18.48
C GLN A 294 14.15 10.33 18.75
N THR A 295 13.68 10.91 19.84
CA THR A 295 12.25 10.93 20.18
C THR A 295 11.74 12.36 20.18
N ILE A 296 10.48 12.50 19.80
CA ILE A 296 9.74 13.75 19.78
C ILE A 296 8.48 13.49 20.57
N SER A 297 8.20 14.36 21.55
CA SER A 297 7.01 14.25 22.39
C SER A 297 5.75 14.38 21.53
N LEU A 298 4.77 13.51 21.79
CA LEU A 298 3.39 13.62 21.29
C LEU A 298 2.45 14.21 22.34
N ALA A 299 2.95 14.69 23.49
CA ALA A 299 2.11 15.24 24.55
C ALA A 299 1.21 16.40 24.08
N ASP A 300 1.68 17.17 23.10
CA ASP A 300 0.93 18.29 22.50
C ASP A 300 0.07 17.86 21.29
N VAL A 301 0.09 16.56 20.94
CA VAL A 301 -0.68 15.96 19.84
C VAL A 301 -1.89 15.25 20.42
N PRO A 302 -3.12 15.76 20.22
CA PRO A 302 -4.31 15.13 20.75
C PRO A 302 -4.62 13.79 20.07
N GLY A 303 -5.03 12.81 20.87
CA GLY A 303 -5.48 11.50 20.41
C GLY A 303 -4.34 10.54 20.11
N GLU A 304 -4.71 9.28 19.85
CA GLU A 304 -3.74 8.23 19.53
C GLU A 304 -3.33 8.32 18.06
N ALA A 305 -2.04 8.12 17.76
CA ALA A 305 -1.55 8.09 16.39
C ALA A 305 -2.04 6.84 15.64
N THR A 306 -2.66 7.04 14.48
CA THR A 306 -3.24 5.97 13.63
C THR A 306 -2.41 5.71 12.38
N ASP A 307 -1.66 6.72 11.91
CA ASP A 307 -0.82 6.64 10.72
C ASP A 307 0.30 7.69 10.76
N ILE A 308 1.42 7.39 10.10
CA ILE A 308 2.57 8.30 9.97
C ILE A 308 2.98 8.33 8.51
N ALA A 309 3.23 9.53 8.00
CA ALA A 309 3.78 9.68 6.66
C ALA A 309 4.82 10.79 6.60
N VAL A 310 5.84 10.59 5.77
CA VAL A 310 6.91 11.57 5.55
C VAL A 310 6.79 12.14 4.14
N GLY A 311 6.63 13.47 4.06
CA GLY A 311 6.63 14.20 2.80
C GLY A 311 8.01 14.26 2.17
N ARG A 312 8.08 14.54 0.86
CA ARG A 312 9.36 14.70 0.14
C ARG A 312 10.21 15.86 0.65
N ASP A 313 9.56 16.86 1.25
CA ASP A 313 10.18 18.00 1.91
C ASP A 313 10.69 17.67 3.32
N GLY A 314 10.53 16.42 3.78
CA GLY A 314 10.93 15.96 5.10
C GLY A 314 9.93 16.28 6.21
N ARG A 315 8.80 16.92 5.91
CA ARG A 315 7.74 17.13 6.91
C ARG A 315 7.11 15.81 7.29
N ILE A 316 6.79 15.68 8.57
CA ILE A 316 6.17 14.48 9.13
C ILE A 316 4.72 14.80 9.39
N TRP A 317 3.86 13.90 8.94
CA TRP A 317 2.43 14.00 9.12
C TRP A 317 1.96 12.83 9.97
N LEU A 318 1.10 13.14 10.93
CA LEU A 318 0.42 12.18 11.79
C LEU A 318 -1.08 12.26 11.55
N GLY A 319 -1.70 11.10 11.38
CA GLY A 319 -3.14 10.93 11.59
C GLY A 319 -3.36 10.54 13.04
N THR A 320 -4.40 11.07 13.68
CA THR A 320 -4.76 10.71 15.04
C THR A 320 -6.26 10.46 15.18
N THR A 321 -6.67 9.88 16.31
CA THR A 321 -8.10 9.74 16.66
C THR A 321 -8.78 11.08 16.99
N ALA A 322 -8.03 12.18 17.07
CA ALA A 322 -8.55 13.51 17.42
C ALA A 322 -8.08 14.66 16.50
N GLY A 323 -7.47 14.34 15.37
CA GLY A 323 -7.15 15.27 14.28
C GLY A 323 -6.02 14.74 13.41
N ALA A 324 -5.30 15.67 12.80
CA ALA A 324 -3.99 15.40 12.23
C ALA A 324 -2.95 16.37 12.80
N ALA A 325 -1.68 16.00 12.76
CA ALA A 325 -0.59 16.86 13.16
C ALA A 325 0.53 16.86 12.11
N ALA A 326 1.14 18.02 11.89
CA ALA A 326 2.32 18.17 11.05
C ALA A 326 3.50 18.63 11.91
N LEU A 327 4.64 17.96 11.82
CA LEU A 327 5.86 18.41 12.47
C LEU A 327 6.56 19.44 11.58
N GLU A 328 6.55 20.69 12.03
CA GLU A 328 7.16 21.83 11.33
C GLU A 328 8.17 22.49 12.29
N GLU A 329 9.46 22.53 11.92
CA GLU A 329 10.53 23.17 12.71
C GLU A 329 10.63 22.69 14.17
N GLY A 330 10.25 21.44 14.44
CA GLY A 330 10.28 20.85 15.78
C GLY A 330 9.03 21.12 16.63
N GLN A 331 8.00 21.76 16.06
CA GLN A 331 6.71 21.96 16.70
C GLN A 331 5.58 21.28 15.95
N TRP A 332 4.57 20.83 16.69
CA TRP A 332 3.37 20.24 16.12
C TRP A 332 2.38 21.31 15.70
N ARG A 333 2.06 21.34 14.42
CA ARG A 333 0.93 22.08 13.87
C ARG A 333 -0.29 21.15 13.82
N LEU A 334 -1.31 21.46 14.60
CA LEU A 334 -2.53 20.65 14.68
C LEU A 334 -3.53 21.05 13.59
N LEU A 335 -4.22 20.07 13.05
CA LEU A 335 -5.30 20.20 12.09
C LEU A 335 -6.53 19.47 12.63
N THR A 336 -7.65 20.18 12.66
CA THR A 336 -8.94 19.68 13.14
C THR A 336 -10.05 20.03 12.16
N THR A 337 -11.28 19.63 12.47
CA THR A 337 -12.49 20.09 11.77
C THR A 337 -12.66 21.61 11.76
N ARG A 338 -12.04 22.34 12.71
CA ARG A 338 -12.03 23.82 12.70
C ARG A 338 -11.13 24.39 11.62
N ASP A 339 -10.07 23.68 11.28
CA ASP A 339 -9.11 24.04 10.23
C ASP A 339 -9.60 23.59 8.85
N GLY A 340 -10.57 22.69 8.83
CA GLY A 340 -11.26 22.25 7.62
C GLY A 340 -11.52 20.75 7.58
N LEU A 341 -10.80 19.90 8.32
CA LEU A 341 -10.88 18.43 8.19
C LEU A 341 -12.34 17.93 8.18
N GLY A 342 -12.62 16.95 7.32
CA GLY A 342 -13.94 16.33 7.21
C GLY A 342 -14.38 15.63 8.50
N ASN A 343 -13.42 15.10 9.27
CA ASN A 343 -13.60 14.54 10.61
C ASN A 343 -12.27 14.62 11.38
N ASN A 344 -12.34 14.63 12.72
CA ASN A 344 -11.15 14.57 13.58
C ASN A 344 -10.60 13.14 13.71
N GLU A 345 -11.38 12.10 13.42
CA GLU A 345 -10.84 10.74 13.37
C GLU A 345 -10.15 10.52 12.02
N VAL A 346 -8.82 10.61 12.00
CA VAL A 346 -7.98 10.45 10.81
C VAL A 346 -7.40 9.05 10.81
N TRP A 347 -7.61 8.28 9.75
CA TRP A 347 -7.14 6.90 9.63
C TRP A 347 -5.88 6.74 8.78
N ARG A 348 -5.68 7.63 7.80
CA ARG A 348 -4.49 7.63 6.95
C ARG A 348 -4.07 9.04 6.59
N VAL A 349 -2.77 9.24 6.44
CA VAL A 349 -2.20 10.48 5.90
C VAL A 349 -1.25 10.18 4.76
N ARG A 350 -1.38 10.91 3.65
CA ARG A 350 -0.59 10.66 2.44
C ARG A 350 -0.12 11.97 1.81
N PRO A 351 1.13 12.40 2.11
CA PRO A 351 1.76 13.50 1.40
C PRO A 351 2.12 13.06 -0.02
N LEU A 352 1.90 13.96 -0.98
CA LEU A 352 2.09 13.73 -2.40
C LEU A 352 3.33 14.47 -2.94
N PRO A 353 3.85 14.06 -4.12
CA PRO A 353 5.05 14.66 -4.69
C PRO A 353 4.96 16.16 -4.99
N ASP A 354 3.74 16.68 -5.19
CA ASP A 354 3.47 18.10 -5.41
C ASP A 354 3.43 18.93 -4.11
N GLY A 355 3.69 18.28 -2.96
CA GLY A 355 3.66 18.88 -1.64
C GLY A 355 2.28 18.87 -0.98
N SER A 356 1.21 18.53 -1.70
CA SER A 356 -0.13 18.44 -1.12
C SER A 356 -0.29 17.20 -0.23
N VAL A 357 -1.24 17.21 0.71
CA VAL A 357 -1.44 16.10 1.67
C VAL A 357 -2.90 15.69 1.74
N TRP A 358 -3.14 14.38 1.63
CA TRP A 358 -4.45 13.78 1.85
C TRP A 358 -4.61 13.21 3.25
N PHE A 359 -5.78 13.42 3.84
CA PHE A 359 -6.21 12.80 5.08
C PHE A 359 -7.45 11.97 4.80
N LEU A 360 -7.38 10.66 5.04
CA LEU A 360 -8.58 9.82 5.10
C LEU A 360 -9.14 9.92 6.51
N THR A 361 -10.38 10.36 6.62
CA THR A 361 -11.05 10.56 7.90
C THR A 361 -12.34 9.73 7.95
N ALA A 362 -12.89 9.50 9.13
CA ALA A 362 -14.19 8.85 9.29
C ALA A 362 -15.34 9.59 8.57
N GLY A 363 -15.15 10.87 8.24
CA GLY A 363 -16.08 11.70 7.48
C GLY A 363 -15.72 11.85 6.00
N GLY A 364 -14.78 11.07 5.47
CA GLY A 364 -14.31 11.17 4.08
C GLY A 364 -12.88 11.72 3.93
N GLY A 365 -12.50 12.01 2.69
CA GLY A 365 -11.19 12.56 2.35
C GLY A 365 -11.11 14.06 2.60
N SER A 366 -9.98 14.53 3.15
CA SER A 366 -9.64 15.96 3.25
C SER A 366 -8.31 16.22 2.55
N TRP A 367 -8.19 17.39 1.90
CA TRP A 367 -7.02 17.72 1.09
C TRP A 367 -6.39 19.05 1.51
N LEU A 368 -5.09 19.01 1.80
CA LEU A 368 -4.27 20.18 2.11
C LEU A 368 -3.38 20.53 0.93
N ARG A 369 -3.43 21.78 0.47
CA ARG A 369 -2.57 22.29 -0.61
C ARG A 369 -1.44 23.20 -0.08
N PRO A 370 -0.32 23.29 -0.82
CA PRO A 370 0.79 24.22 -0.56
C PRO A 370 0.46 25.67 -0.25
#